data_AF-A0A8T6W2W8-F1
#
_entry.id   AF-A0A8T6W2W8-F1
#
_cell.length_a   1.000
_cell.length_b   1.000
_cell.length_c   1.000
_cell.angle_alpha   90.00
_cell.angle_beta   90.00
_cell.angle_gamma   90.00
#
_symmetry.space_group_name_H-M   'P 1'
#
loop_
_entity.id
_entity.type
_entity.pdbx_description
1 polymer ?
#
loop_
_entity_poly.entity_id
_entity_poly.type
_entity_poly.pdbx_seq_one_letter_code
_entity_poly.pdbx_strand_id
1 'polypeptide(L)'
;MVPTEEETRDLDLAWLEDALEADPENFAVWTSKGALAESQGLEDEALEYYERALSINPDYREARVRRGSILLRRGETEEALEDIGLALDDRA
;
A
#
# COMPACT_ATOMS: atom_id res chain seq x y z
N MET A 1 16.26 22.30 -12.20
CA MET A 1 14.91 22.62 -11.71
C MET A 1 14.43 21.35 -11.03
N VAL A 2 14.21 21.38 -9.72
CA VAL A 2 13.59 20.25 -9.02
C VAL A 2 12.08 20.33 -9.28
N PRO A 3 11.42 19.23 -9.71
CA PRO A 3 9.98 19.21 -9.89
C PRO A 3 9.29 19.53 -8.56
N THR A 4 8.10 20.12 -8.63
CA THR A 4 7.29 20.38 -7.43
C THR A 4 6.74 19.05 -6.90
N GLU A 5 6.28 19.05 -5.64
CA GLU A 5 5.64 17.86 -5.04
C GLU A 5 4.39 17.43 -5.82
N GLU A 6 3.69 18.37 -6.45
CA GLU A 6 2.53 18.11 -7.31
C GLU A 6 2.95 17.47 -8.65
N GLU A 7 3.95 18.03 -9.34
CA GLU A 7 4.47 17.47 -10.60
C GLU A 7 5.04 16.06 -10.42
N THR A 8 5.68 15.82 -9.28
CA THR A 8 6.23 14.50 -8.94
C THR A 8 5.10 13.49 -8.71
N ARG A 9 3.98 13.90 -8.08
CA ARG A 9 2.82 13.04 -7.85
C ARG A 9 2.08 12.66 -9.11
N ASP A 10 1.85 13.61 -10.01
CA ASP A 10 1.25 13.32 -11.32
C ASP A 10 2.09 12.31 -12.11
N LEU A 11 3.41 12.44 -12.05
CA LEU A 11 4.33 11.48 -12.66
C LEU A 11 4.28 10.10 -12.00
N ASP A 12 4.26 10.05 -10.67
CA ASP A 12 4.16 8.81 -9.91
C ASP A 12 2.84 8.08 -10.22
N LEU A 13 1.72 8.79 -10.25
CA LEU A 13 0.40 8.23 -10.60
C LEU A 13 0.39 7.65 -12.02
N ALA A 14 0.87 8.42 -13.00
CA ALA A 14 0.91 7.99 -14.39
C ALA A 14 1.78 6.73 -14.58
N TRP A 15 2.92 6.65 -13.88
CA TRP A 15 3.77 5.46 -13.93
C TRP A 15 3.09 4.24 -13.30
N LEU A 16 2.40 4.43 -12.17
CA LEU A 16 1.67 3.35 -11.50
C LEU A 16 0.48 2.86 -12.34
N GLU A 17 -0.17 3.75 -13.09
CA GLU A 17 -1.26 3.39 -14.01
C GLU A 17 -0.76 2.57 -15.19
N ASP A 18 0.30 3.02 -15.88
CA ASP A 18 0.92 2.27 -16.99
C ASP A 18 1.39 0.88 -16.53
N ALA A 19 1.99 0.80 -15.33
CA ALA A 19 2.40 -0.47 -14.75
C ALA A 19 1.22 -1.42 -14.46
N LEU A 20 0.07 -0.89 -14.04
CA LEU A 20 -1.16 -1.69 -13.85
C LEU A 20 -1.86 -2.04 -15.16
N GLU A 21 -1.72 -1.23 -16.21
CA GLU A 21 -2.18 -1.59 -17.55
C GLU A 21 -1.38 -2.77 -18.12
N ALA A 22 -0.07 -2.78 -17.86
CA ALA A 22 0.81 -3.88 -18.25
C ALA A 22 0.57 -5.15 -17.42
N ASP A 23 0.39 -5.02 -16.10
CA ASP A 23 0.11 -6.11 -15.18
C ASP A 23 -0.87 -5.68 -14.07
N PRO A 24 -2.19 -5.93 -14.26
CA PRO A 24 -3.21 -5.57 -13.27
C PRO A 24 -3.09 -6.31 -11.95
N GLU A 25 -2.37 -7.44 -11.93
CA GLU A 25 -2.17 -8.29 -10.77
C GLU A 25 -0.80 -8.02 -10.11
N ASN A 26 -0.15 -6.91 -10.44
CA ASN A 26 1.10 -6.54 -9.80
C ASN A 26 0.85 -5.96 -8.39
N PHE A 27 0.89 -6.82 -7.37
CA PHE A 27 0.70 -6.42 -5.97
C PHE A 27 1.69 -5.35 -5.48
N ALA A 28 2.90 -5.28 -6.05
CA ALA A 28 3.89 -4.28 -5.67
C ALA A 28 3.46 -2.88 -6.16
N VAL A 29 2.86 -2.79 -7.34
CA VAL A 29 2.33 -1.53 -7.88
C VAL A 29 1.13 -1.05 -7.07
N TRP A 30 0.22 -1.95 -6.68
CA TRP A 30 -0.87 -1.63 -5.74
C TRP A 30 -0.34 -1.13 -4.39
N THR A 31 0.74 -1.73 -3.87
CA THR A 31 1.37 -1.27 -2.63
C THR A 31 2.00 0.13 -2.80
N SER A 32 2.64 0.41 -3.94
CA SER A 32 3.17 1.74 -4.23
C SER A 32 2.07 2.80 -4.36
N LYS A 33 0.91 2.47 -4.95
CA LYS A 33 -0.28 3.34 -4.92
C LYS A 33 -0.75 3.62 -3.49
N GLY A 34 -0.79 2.59 -2.64
CA GLY A 34 -1.12 2.74 -1.22
C GLY A 34 -0.14 3.67 -0.48
N ALA A 35 1.17 3.50 -0.70
CA ALA A 35 2.20 4.33 -0.08
C ALA A 35 2.12 5.78 -0.56
N LEU A 36 1.82 5.98 -1.85
CA LEU A 36 1.59 7.30 -2.41
C LEU A 36 0.38 7.96 -1.74
N ALA A 37 -0.76 7.28 -1.63
CA ALA A 37 -1.97 7.75 -0.94
C ALA A 37 -1.73 8.07 0.55
N GLU A 38 -0.99 7.20 1.23
CA GLU A 38 -0.59 7.39 2.63
C GLU A 38 0.21 8.69 2.81
N SER A 39 1.15 8.99 1.89
CA SER A 39 1.92 10.24 1.92
C SER A 39 1.07 11.50 1.75
N GLN A 40 -0.13 11.37 1.17
CA GLN A 40 -1.09 12.45 0.99
C GLN A 40 -2.04 12.60 2.19
N GLY A 41 -1.96 11.70 3.17
CA GLY A 41 -2.92 11.61 4.27
C GLY A 41 -4.25 10.98 3.87
N LEU A 42 -4.33 10.37 2.69
CA LEU A 42 -5.52 9.67 2.19
C LEU A 42 -5.50 8.22 2.69
N GLU A 43 -5.70 8.08 4.00
CA GLU A 43 -5.57 6.79 4.68
C GLU A 43 -6.61 5.76 4.22
N ASP A 44 -7.84 6.16 3.88
CA ASP A 44 -8.88 5.23 3.40
C ASP A 44 -8.49 4.60 2.06
N GLU A 45 -8.04 5.43 1.12
CA GLU A 45 -7.58 4.98 -0.20
C GLU A 45 -6.33 4.11 -0.09
N ALA A 46 -5.42 4.47 0.83
CA ALA A 46 -4.23 3.67 1.11
C ALA A 46 -4.61 2.25 1.59
N LEU A 47 -5.59 2.13 2.50
CA LEU A 47 -6.09 0.83 2.96
C LEU A 47 -6.68 0.01 1.81
N GLU A 48 -7.53 0.61 0.96
CA GLU A 48 -8.10 -0.08 -0.21
C GLU A 48 -7.01 -0.61 -1.16
N TYR A 49 -5.95 0.18 -1.40
CA TYR A 49 -4.84 -0.25 -2.24
C TYR A 49 -4.00 -1.36 -1.59
N TYR A 50 -3.74 -1.30 -0.29
CA TYR A 50 -3.05 -2.38 0.42
C TYR A 50 -3.90 -3.66 0.48
N GLU A 51 -5.20 -3.55 0.66
CA GLU A 51 -6.13 -4.67 0.57
C GLU A 51 -6.11 -5.30 -0.82
N ARG A 52 -6.06 -4.49 -1.88
CA ARG A 52 -5.96 -5.00 -3.24
C ARG A 52 -4.64 -5.76 -3.46
N ALA A 53 -3.53 -5.23 -2.95
CA ALA A 53 -2.24 -5.91 -2.99
C ALA A 53 -2.27 -7.26 -2.25
N LEU A 54 -2.88 -7.30 -1.06
CA LEU A 54 -3.00 -8.51 -0.24
C LEU A 54 -4.02 -9.51 -0.79
N SER A 55 -5.03 -9.06 -1.53
CA SER A 55 -5.94 -9.97 -2.24
C SER A 55 -5.24 -10.73 -3.36
N ILE A 56 -4.18 -10.17 -3.93
CA ILE A 56 -3.36 -10.81 -4.98
C ILE A 56 -2.26 -11.66 -4.32
N ASN A 57 -1.52 -11.08 -3.37
CA ASN A 57 -0.48 -11.76 -2.62
C ASN A 57 -0.73 -11.60 -1.11
N PRO A 58 -1.45 -12.56 -0.49
CA PRO A 58 -1.78 -12.52 0.93
C PRO A 58 -0.56 -12.50 1.85
N ASP A 59 0.59 -12.95 1.39
CA ASP A 59 1.82 -13.04 2.18
C ASP A 59 2.75 -11.85 1.96
N TYR A 60 2.29 -10.82 1.22
CA TYR A 60 3.12 -9.65 0.95
C TYR A 60 3.33 -8.81 2.20
N ARG A 61 4.48 -9.03 2.84
CA ARG A 61 4.87 -8.45 4.12
C ARG A 61 4.78 -6.93 4.13
N GLU A 62 5.23 -6.26 3.07
CA GLU A 62 5.22 -4.79 3.03
C GLU A 62 3.80 -4.22 3.08
N ALA A 63 2.86 -4.76 2.29
CA ALA A 63 1.47 -4.31 2.32
C ALA A 63 0.82 -4.58 3.68
N ARG A 64 1.09 -5.73 4.32
CA ARG A 64 0.60 -6.01 5.69
C ARG A 64 1.13 -5.02 6.72
N VAL A 65 2.43 -4.74 6.69
CA VAL A 65 3.05 -3.79 7.63
C VAL A 65 2.47 -2.39 7.45
N ARG A 66 2.32 -1.94 6.21
CA ARG A 66 1.76 -0.62 5.91
C ARG A 66 0.29 -0.52 6.29
N ARG A 67 -0.53 -1.53 5.95
CA ARG A 67 -1.94 -1.61 6.36
C ARG A 67 -2.08 -1.62 7.88
N GLY A 68 -1.34 -2.50 8.56
CA GLY A 68 -1.31 -2.57 10.02
C GLY A 68 -0.89 -1.26 10.68
N SER A 69 0.09 -0.53 10.11
CA SER A 69 0.50 0.80 10.60
C SER A 69 -0.65 1.82 10.55
N ILE A 70 -1.42 1.85 9.45
CA ILE A 70 -2.58 2.74 9.33
C ILE A 70 -3.69 2.33 10.31
N LEU A 71 -3.99 1.03 10.42
CA LEU A 71 -4.98 0.51 11.36
C LEU A 71 -4.63 0.86 12.82
N LEU A 72 -3.35 0.77 13.20
CA LEU A 72 -2.88 1.23 14.51
C LEU A 72 -3.12 2.73 14.75
N ARG A 73 -2.89 3.57 13.73
CA ARG A 73 -3.15 5.02 13.82
C ARG A 73 -4.64 5.32 13.99
N ARG A 74 -5.52 4.47 13.44
CA ARG A 74 -6.99 4.55 13.58
C ARG A 74 -7.52 3.97 14.90
N GLY A 75 -6.70 3.22 15.62
CA GLY A 75 -7.10 2.52 16.84
C GLY A 75 -7.73 1.14 16.59
N GLU A 76 -7.76 0.67 15.35
CA GLU A 76 -8.26 -0.64 14.91
C GLU A 76 -7.22 -1.73 15.24
N THR A 77 -7.03 -1.93 16.54
CA THR A 77 -5.87 -2.64 17.08
C THR A 77 -5.94 -4.16 16.83
N GLU A 78 -7.13 -4.75 16.76
CA GLU A 78 -7.29 -6.19 16.51
C GLU A 78 -6.84 -6.58 15.10
N GLU A 79 -7.33 -5.90 14.07
CA GLU A 79 -6.95 -6.15 12.67
C GLU A 79 -5.47 -5.80 12.42
N ALA A 80 -4.96 -4.74 13.04
CA ALA A 80 -3.54 -4.40 12.96
C ALA A 80 -2.63 -5.48 13.55
N LEU A 81 -3.01 -6.07 14.69
CA LEU A 81 -2.23 -7.14 15.32
C LEU A 81 -2.25 -8.43 14.50
N GLU A 82 -3.37 -8.74 13.85
CA GLU A 82 -3.44 -9.86 12.91
C GLU A 82 -2.48 -9.63 11.73
N ASP A 83 -2.49 -8.44 11.15
CA ASP A 83 -1.59 -8.10 10.04
C ASP A 83 -0.12 -8.11 10.39
N ILE A 84 0.24 -7.48 11.51
CA ILE A 84 1.62 -7.45 11.98
C ILE A 84 2.06 -8.85 12.42
N GLY A 85 1.17 -9.62 13.04
CA GLY A 85 1.41 -11.02 13.41
C GLY A 85 1.74 -11.88 12.20
N LEU A 86 0.89 -11.85 11.17
CA LEU A 86 1.11 -12.58 9.92
C LEU A 86 2.33 -12.06 9.15
N ALA A 87 2.60 -10.75 9.21
CA ALA A 87 3.79 -10.17 8.62
C ALA A 87 5.08 -10.55 9.35
N LEU A 88 5.04 -11.00 10.61
CA LEU A 88 6.21 -11.40 11.39
C LEU A 88 6.34 -12.91 11.53
N ASP A 89 5.29 -13.67 11.23
CA ASP A 89 5.32 -15.13 11.30
C ASP A 89 6.32 -15.67 10.28
N ASP A 90 7.41 -16.25 10.77
CA ASP A 90 8.55 -16.75 9.99
C ASP A 90 8.28 -18.15 9.39
N ARG A 91 7.00 -18.52 9.24
CA ARG A 91 6.59 -19.80 8.64
C ARG A 91 6.65 -19.71 7.12
N ALA A 92 7.87 -19.59 6.58
CA ALA A 92 8.21 -19.79 5.18
C ALA A 92 9.05 -21.08 5.02
#